data_AF-A0A839UFS0-F1
#
_entry.id   AF-A0A839UFS0-F1
#
_cell.length_a   1.000
_cell.length_b   1.000
_cell.length_c   1.000
_cell.angle_alpha   90.00
_cell.angle_beta   90.00
_cell.angle_gamma   90.00
#
_symmetry.space_group_name_H-M   'P 1'
#
loop_
_entity.id
_entity.type
_entity.pdbx_description
1 polymer ?
#
loop_
_entity_poly.entity_id
_entity_poly.type
_entity_poly.pdbx_seq_one_letter_code
_entity_poly.pdbx_strand_id
1 'polypeptide(L)' 'MKDTMIGVDLAKSVFVLHGASMAGQVKFRKKLSRSQFLKFIADQSPAVVVMEAC' A
#
# COMPACT_ATOMS: atom_id res chain seq x y z
N MET A 1 -6.12 -4.27 -11.46
CA MET A 1 -5.35 -5.20 -10.59
C MET A 1 -6.32 -6.04 -9.74
N LYS A 2 -7.06 -6.99 -10.33
CA LYS A 2 -7.74 -7.99 -9.50
C LYS A 2 -6.68 -8.72 -8.68
N ASP A 3 -6.94 -8.96 -7.40
CA ASP A 3 -6.09 -9.77 -6.51
C ASP A 3 -4.77 -9.10 -6.09
N THR A 4 -4.80 -7.81 -5.77
CA THR A 4 -3.70 -7.14 -5.05
C THR A 4 -4.08 -6.85 -3.59
N MET A 5 -3.16 -7.18 -2.69
CA MET A 5 -3.15 -6.77 -1.30
C MET A 5 -2.08 -5.69 -1.13
N ILE A 6 -2.41 -4.59 -0.44
CA ILE A 6 -1.50 -3.49 -0.14
C ILE A 6 -1.37 -3.41 1.38
N GLY A 7 -0.23 -3.86 1.91
CA GLY A 7 0.15 -3.61 3.28
C GLY A 7 0.63 -2.16 3.44
N VAL A 8 0.13 -1.47 4.46
CA VAL A 8 0.52 -0.10 4.82
C VAL A 8 1.07 -0.11 6.24
N ASP A 9 2.34 0.23 6.36
CA ASP A 9 3.01 0.52 7.62
C ASP A 9 2.99 2.04 7.86
N LEU A 10 2.46 2.42 9.03
CA LEU A 10 2.19 3.79 9.43
C LEU A 10 3.32 4.32 10.31
N ALA A 11 4.09 5.29 9.80
CA ALA A 11 4.94 6.14 10.62
C ALA A 11 4.46 7.60 10.60
N LYS A 12 4.94 8.44 11.54
CA LYS A 12 4.45 9.83 11.75
C LYS A 12 4.29 10.67 10.47
N SER A 13 5.23 10.58 9.54
CA SER A 13 5.24 11.38 8.31
C SER A 13 5.56 10.59 7.03
N VAL A 14 5.77 9.29 7.18
CA VAL A 14 6.22 8.40 6.12
C VAL A 14 5.39 7.14 6.14
N PHE A 15 4.99 6.67 4.97
CA PHE A 15 4.20 5.48 4.77
C PHE A 15 5.02 4.49 3.96
N VAL A 16 5.19 3.27 4.49
CA VAL A 16 5.84 2.19 3.75
C VAL A 16 4.75 1.25 3.24
N LEU A 17 4.71 1.09 1.92
CA LEU A 17 3.71 0.29 1.23
C LEU A 17 4.35 -0.96 0.67
N HIS A 18 3.67 -2.08 0.88
CA HIS A 18 4.01 -3.36 0.31
C HIS A 18 2.83 -3.91 -0.50
N GLY A 19 2.94 -3.85 -1.81
CA GLY A 19 1.94 -4.43 -2.72
C GLY A 19 2.32 -5.87 -3.05
N ALA A 20 1.39 -6.80 -2.84
CA ALA A 20 1.54 -8.22 -3.19
C ALA A 20 0.32 -8.74 -3.95
N SER A 21 0.47 -9.84 -4.68
CA SER A 21 -0.67 -10.64 -5.14
C SER A 21 -1.31 -11.37 -3.96
N MET A 22 -2.53 -11.87 -4.14
CA MET A 22 -3.16 -12.74 -3.13
C MET A 22 -2.40 -14.05 -2.88
N ALA A 23 -1.52 -14.46 -3.79
CA ALA A 23 -0.60 -15.59 -3.62
C ALA A 23 0.72 -15.20 -2.91
N GLY A 24 0.84 -13.96 -2.41
CA GLY A 24 2.00 -13.46 -1.68
C GLY A 24 3.16 -12.97 -2.55
N GLN A 25 3.02 -12.95 -3.87
CA GLN A 25 4.08 -12.45 -4.76
C GLN A 25 4.19 -10.93 -4.67
N VAL A 26 5.38 -10.43 -4.35
CA VAL A 26 5.64 -8.98 -4.26
C VAL A 26 5.48 -8.33 -5.65
N LYS A 27 4.61 -7.33 -5.74
CA LYS A 27 4.42 -6.50 -6.93
C LYS A 27 5.18 -5.18 -6.83
N PHE A 28 5.18 -4.55 -5.65
CA PHE A 28 5.94 -3.31 -5.42
C PHE A 28 6.24 -3.07 -3.94
N ARG A 29 7.27 -2.24 -3.71
CA ARG A 29 7.59 -1.63 -2.42
C ARG A 29 7.78 -0.14 -2.61
N LYS A 30 7.15 0.69 -1.78
CA LYS A 30 7.25 2.15 -1.87
C LYS A 30 7.38 2.77 -0.50
N LYS A 31 8.19 3.82 -0.39
CA LYS A 31 8.25 4.71 0.76
C LYS A 31 7.73 6.07 0.31
N LEU A 32 6.64 6.53 0.91
CA LEU A 32 5.89 7.71 0.47
C LEU A 32 5.76 8.72 1.61
N SER A 33 5.81 10.01 1.28
CA SER A 33 5.31 11.04 2.18
C SER A 33 3.78 10.95 2.30
N ARG A 34 3.20 11.64 3.29
CA ARG A 34 1.74 11.70 3.45
C ARG A 34 0.99 12.18 2.19
N SER A 35 1.52 13.19 1.49
CA SER A 35 0.89 13.70 0.25
C SER A 35 1.00 12.71 -0.90
N GLN A 36 2.15 12.03 -1.01
CA GLN A 36 2.35 11.00 -2.03
C GLN A 36 1.50 9.76 -1.76
N PHE A 37 1.27 9.39 -0.50
CA PHE A 37 0.44 8.27 -0.11
C PHE A 37 -1.00 8.41 -0.63
N LEU A 38 -1.65 9.55 -0.35
CA LEU A 38 -3.03 9.79 -0.78
C LEU A 38 -3.18 9.72 -2.31
N LYS A 39 -2.25 10.36 -3.02
CA LYS A 39 -2.23 10.31 -4.49
C LYS A 39 -2.03 8.88 -5.00
N PHE A 40 -1.05 8.16 -4.42
CA PHE A 40 -0.75 6.80 -4.84
C PHE A 40 -1.93 5.84 -4.65
N ILE A 41 -2.61 5.90 -3.51
CA ILE A 41 -3.77 5.04 -3.21
C ILE A 41 -4.95 5.37 -4.12
N ALA A 42 -5.20 6.66 -4.40
CA ALA A 42 -6.27 7.09 -5.30
C ALA A 42 -6.09 6.57 -6.74
N ASP A 43 -4.84 6.42 -7.19
CA ASP A 43 -4.51 5.92 -8.53
C ASP A 43 -4.58 4.37 -8.64
N GLN A 44 -4.81 3.64 -7.53
CA GLN A 44 -4.88 2.18 -7.56
C GLN A 44 -6.24 1.68 -8.08
N SER A 45 -6.22 0.59 -8.85
CA SER A 45 -7.43 -0.23 -9.04
C SER A 45 -7.95 -0.75 -7.69
N PRO A 46 -9.23 -1.16 -7.59
CA PRO A 46 -9.76 -1.82 -6.39
C PRO A 46 -8.83 -2.92 -5.87
N ALA A 47 -8.46 -2.83 -4.60
CA ALA A 47 -7.49 -3.68 -3.92
C ALA A 47 -7.86 -3.83 -2.45
N VAL A 48 -7.39 -4.89 -1.80
CA VAL A 48 -7.50 -5.05 -0.35
C VAL A 48 -6.37 -4.28 0.32
N VAL A 49 -6.70 -3.31 1.16
CA VAL A 49 -5.72 -2.56 1.94
C VAL A 49 -5.67 -3.14 3.34
N VAL A 50 -4.48 -3.59 3.74
CA VAL A 50 -4.20 -4.07 5.10
C VAL A 50 -3.41 -2.97 5.79
N MET A 51 -3.96 -2.45 6.89
CA MET A 51 -3.33 -1.41 7.68
C MET A 51 -3.09 -1.95 9.08
N GLU A 52 -1.89 -1.72 9.61
CA GLU A 52 -1.62 -1.97 11.02
C GLU A 52 -2.46 -1.02 11.88
N ALA A 53 -3.09 -1.55 12.92
CA ALA A 53 -3.78 -0.75 13.93
C ALA A 53 -2.76 -0.35 15.00
N CYS A 54 -2.47 0.95 15.10
CA CYS A 54 -1.52 1.54 16.04
C CYS A 54 -2.24 2.53 16.95
#